data_AF-Q75C11-F1
#
_entry.id   AF-Q75C11-F1
#
_cell.length_a   1.000
_cell.length_b   1.000
_cell.length_c   1.000
_cell.angle_alpha   90.00
_cell.angle_beta   90.00
_cell.angle_gamma   90.00
#
_symmetry.space_group_name_H-M   'P 1'
#
loop_
_entity.id
_entity.type
_entity.pdbx_description
1 polymer ?
#
loop_
_entity_poly.entity_id
_entity_poly.type
_entity_poly.pdbx_seq_one_letter_code
_entity_poly.pdbx_strand_id
1 'polypeptide(L)'
;MLGLGCLLRPLAGGVSRRCAGGGAHWASRPLHSSGRSRAKLDFSKLTQAEIKQLRDMKVQRERAFRDRTAAYYFASVGVVFLGLAYAAVPLYRLLCARTGFGGTPITDRRKFTSDKMVPVDMDKRIRVSFTSEVSQILPWKFVPQQREVYVLPGETALAFYKAKNTSDKDIIGMATYSITPGGAAQYFNKIQCFCFEEQKLLAGEEVDMPVFFFIDPDFATDPQMRNVDDLVLHYTFFRAQYASEAAPDGALGPAVVDAAAVEAAA
;
A
#
# COMPACT_ATOMS: atom_id res chain seq x y z
N MET A 1 31.51 -16.59 0.59
CA MET A 1 32.64 -17.50 0.88
C MET A 1 32.37 -18.07 2.27
N LEU A 2 32.21 -19.36 2.54
CA LEU A 2 32.65 -20.58 1.89
C LEU A 2 31.47 -21.55 1.74
N GLY A 3 31.42 -22.22 0.58
CA GLY A 3 30.63 -23.43 0.42
C GLY A 3 31.42 -24.65 0.92
N LEU A 4 30.69 -25.66 1.39
CA LEU A 4 31.15 -27.04 1.33
C LEU A 4 30.01 -27.88 0.76
N GLY A 5 30.16 -28.24 -0.50
CA GLY A 5 29.43 -29.34 -1.09
C GLY A 5 29.90 -30.66 -0.47
N CYS A 6 29.01 -31.65 -0.48
CA CYS A 6 29.40 -33.03 -0.26
C CYS A 6 28.93 -33.88 -1.43
N LEU A 7 29.90 -34.65 -1.92
CA LEU A 7 29.93 -35.44 -3.13
C LEU A 7 28.90 -36.58 -3.14
N LEU A 8 28.43 -36.89 -4.36
CA LEU A 8 27.96 -38.21 -4.75
C LEU A 8 29.16 -39.18 -4.86
N ARG A 9 29.07 -40.39 -4.29
CA ARG A 9 29.18 -41.68 -5.00
C ARG A 9 28.87 -42.88 -4.08
N PRO A 10 28.55 -44.06 -4.66
CA PRO A 10 27.54 -44.99 -4.17
C PRO A 10 28.15 -46.22 -3.48
N LEU A 11 27.33 -46.97 -2.73
CA LEU A 11 27.31 -48.44 -2.74
C LEU A 11 26.16 -48.98 -1.87
N ALA A 12 25.36 -49.81 -2.53
CA ALA A 12 24.71 -51.05 -2.08
C ALA A 12 24.09 -51.15 -0.66
N GLY A 13 22.83 -51.62 -0.65
CA GLY A 13 22.25 -52.36 0.48
C GLY A 13 21.28 -51.54 1.30
N GLY A 14 19.99 -51.90 1.22
CA GLY A 14 18.92 -51.17 1.87
C GLY A 14 18.80 -51.35 3.39
N VAL A 15 17.87 -50.54 3.89
CA VAL A 15 17.08 -50.69 5.12
C VAL A 15 17.64 -50.08 6.41
N SER A 16 16.76 -49.26 6.99
CA SER A 16 16.69 -48.78 8.38
C SER A 16 17.43 -47.48 8.73
N ARG A 17 16.63 -46.52 9.20
CA ARG A 17 17.05 -45.21 9.70
C ARG A 17 17.64 -45.37 11.10
N ARG A 18 18.89 -44.89 11.22
CA ARG A 18 19.52 -44.15 12.34
C ARG A 18 19.07 -44.47 13.77
N CYS A 19 20.05 -44.89 14.56
CA CYS A 19 20.16 -44.61 15.99
C CYS A 19 21.39 -43.75 16.29
N ALA A 20 21.34 -43.12 17.47
CA ALA A 20 22.35 -42.33 18.19
C ALA A 20 22.56 -40.89 17.69
N GLY A 21 22.41 -39.84 18.50
CA GLY A 21 22.12 -39.71 19.93
C GLY A 21 22.28 -38.23 20.29
N GLY A 22 21.61 -37.77 21.34
CA GLY A 22 21.73 -36.38 21.80
C GLY A 22 20.51 -35.98 22.61
N GLY A 23 20.63 -36.00 23.93
CA GLY A 23 19.52 -35.98 24.87
C GLY A 23 18.80 -34.64 24.99
N ALA A 24 17.48 -34.74 25.13
CA ALA A 24 16.69 -33.89 26.01
C ALA A 24 15.61 -34.79 26.60
N HIS A 25 15.79 -35.16 27.87
CA HIS A 25 14.90 -36.00 28.65
C HIS A 25 13.51 -35.34 28.77
N TRP A 26 12.58 -35.70 27.90
CA TRP A 26 11.17 -35.60 28.23
C TRP A 26 10.83 -36.90 28.97
N ALA A 27 10.81 -36.80 30.30
CA ALA A 27 10.31 -37.87 31.15
C ALA A 27 8.89 -38.20 30.69
N SER A 28 8.74 -39.34 30.02
CA SER A 28 7.46 -39.98 29.76
C SER A 28 6.88 -40.36 31.12
N ARG A 29 6.20 -39.40 31.76
CA ARG A 29 5.34 -39.65 32.91
C ARG A 29 4.37 -40.75 32.48
N PRO A 30 4.31 -41.90 33.17
CA PRO A 30 3.25 -42.85 32.91
C PRO A 30 1.95 -42.10 33.17
N LEU A 31 1.13 -41.98 32.12
CA LEU A 31 -0.25 -41.56 32.26
C LEU A 31 -0.90 -42.64 33.13
N HIS A 32 -0.93 -42.35 34.42
CA HIS A 32 -1.65 -43.09 35.44
C HIS A 32 -3.08 -43.19 34.92
N SER A 33 -3.46 -44.34 34.36
CA SER A 33 -4.85 -44.63 34.02
C SER A 33 -5.57 -44.83 35.34
N SER A 34 -5.92 -43.73 36.00
CA SER A 34 -6.90 -43.76 37.06
C SER A 34 -8.19 -44.24 36.41
N GLY A 35 -8.47 -45.54 36.55
CA GLY A 35 -9.76 -46.11 36.24
C GLY A 35 -10.79 -45.33 37.03
N ARG A 36 -11.42 -44.36 36.37
CA ARG A 36 -12.57 -43.66 36.92
C ARG A 36 -13.69 -44.69 36.93
N SER A 37 -13.78 -45.42 38.04
CA SER A 37 -14.90 -46.29 38.38
C SER A 37 -16.18 -45.58 37.93
N ARG A 38 -16.84 -46.12 36.92
CA ARG A 38 -18.20 -45.72 36.57
C ARG A 38 -19.04 -46.15 37.77
N ALA A 39 -19.27 -45.22 38.69
CA ALA A 39 -20.32 -45.39 39.68
C ALA A 39 -21.59 -45.70 38.88
N LYS A 40 -22.03 -46.95 38.95
CA LYS A 40 -23.29 -47.40 38.36
C LYS A 40 -24.37 -46.73 39.20
N LEU A 41 -24.89 -45.61 38.71
CA LEU A 41 -26.01 -44.93 39.33
C LEU A 41 -27.20 -45.90 39.26
N ASP A 42 -27.55 -46.52 40.38
CA ASP A 42 -28.69 -47.42 40.48
C ASP A 42 -29.98 -46.58 40.40
N PHE A 43 -30.54 -46.50 39.19
CA PHE A 43 -31.74 -45.72 38.85
C PHE A 43 -33.00 -46.12 39.63
N SER A 44 -32.98 -47.26 40.30
CA SER A 44 -34.07 -47.79 41.13
C SER A 44 -34.17 -47.14 42.52
N LYS A 45 -33.18 -46.33 42.93
CA LYS A 45 -33.20 -45.58 44.21
C LYS A 45 -33.38 -44.07 44.08
N LEU A 46 -33.49 -43.55 42.85
CA LEU A 46 -33.63 -42.11 42.63
C LEU A 46 -35.11 -41.71 42.63
N THR A 47 -35.40 -40.64 43.36
CA THR A 47 -36.72 -39.99 43.32
C THR A 47 -36.95 -39.32 41.95
N GLN A 48 -38.21 -39.17 41.54
CA GLN A 48 -38.56 -38.58 40.24
C GLN A 48 -37.99 -37.16 40.05
N ALA A 49 -37.74 -36.45 41.17
CA ALA A 49 -37.08 -35.15 41.20
C ALA A 49 -35.58 -35.22 40.82
N GLU A 50 -34.84 -36.20 41.32
CA GLU A 50 -33.40 -36.36 41.02
C GLU A 50 -33.14 -36.77 39.57
N ILE A 51 -34.02 -37.60 38.98
CA ILE A 51 -33.94 -37.97 37.55
C ILE A 51 -34.13 -36.74 36.65
N LYS A 52 -35.05 -35.83 37.03
CA LYS A 52 -35.26 -34.56 36.33
C LYS A 52 -34.02 -33.67 36.44
N GLN A 53 -33.44 -33.54 37.62
CA GLN A 53 -32.21 -32.77 37.84
C GLN A 53 -31.03 -33.30 37.03
N LEU A 54 -30.83 -34.62 36.98
CA LEU A 54 -29.76 -35.22 36.17
C LEU A 54 -29.95 -34.99 34.67
N ARG A 55 -31.20 -35.04 34.19
CA ARG A 55 -31.53 -34.74 32.79
C ARG A 55 -31.26 -33.27 32.46
N ASP A 56 -31.69 -32.36 33.33
CA ASP A 56 -31.47 -30.93 33.17
C ASP A 56 -29.97 -30.59 33.20
N MET A 57 -29.20 -31.20 34.11
CA MET A 57 -27.73 -31.06 34.15
C MET A 57 -27.05 -31.59 32.87
N LYS A 58 -27.51 -32.72 32.31
CA LYS A 58 -26.97 -33.26 31.05
C LYS A 58 -27.26 -32.32 29.88
N VAL A 59 -28.49 -31.83 29.77
CA VAL A 59 -28.92 -30.89 28.73
C VAL A 59 -28.16 -29.57 28.85
N GLN A 60 -27.95 -29.04 30.06
CA GLN A 60 -27.13 -27.84 30.27
C GLN A 60 -25.67 -28.06 29.88
N ARG A 61 -25.09 -29.23 30.19
CA ARG A 61 -23.71 -29.54 29.82
C ARG A 61 -23.52 -29.70 28.31
N GLU A 62 -24.47 -30.33 27.62
CA GLU A 62 -24.47 -30.44 26.15
C GLU A 62 -24.64 -29.08 25.48
N ARG A 63 -25.52 -28.21 26.00
CA ARG A 63 -25.67 -26.82 25.54
C ARG A 63 -24.39 -26.02 25.76
N ALA A 64 -23.81 -26.05 26.95
CA ALA A 64 -22.57 -25.33 27.26
C ALA A 64 -21.39 -25.77 26.37
N PHE A 65 -21.28 -27.06 26.04
CA PHE A 65 -20.26 -27.55 25.12
C PHE A 65 -20.48 -27.03 23.69
N ARG A 66 -21.73 -27.05 23.22
CA ARG A 66 -22.10 -26.54 21.89
C ARG A 66 -21.90 -25.03 21.78
N ASP A 67 -22.30 -24.27 22.80
CA ASP A 67 -22.18 -22.81 22.83
C ASP A 67 -20.71 -22.39 22.87
N ARG A 68 -19.89 -23.10 23.66
CA ARG A 68 -18.43 -22.86 23.69
C ARG A 68 -17.76 -23.19 22.36
N THR A 69 -18.16 -24.28 21.74
CA THR A 69 -17.65 -24.69 20.42
C THR A 69 -18.05 -23.68 19.34
N ALA A 70 -19.30 -23.23 19.34
CA ALA A 70 -19.80 -22.19 18.45
C ALA A 70 -19.04 -20.87 18.66
N ALA A 71 -18.83 -20.45 19.92
CA ALA A 71 -18.05 -19.25 20.24
C ALA A 71 -16.62 -19.30 19.69
N TYR A 72 -15.94 -20.45 19.79
CA TYR A 72 -14.60 -20.61 19.19
C TYR A 72 -14.62 -20.53 17.66
N TYR A 73 -15.63 -21.10 16.99
CA TYR A 73 -15.76 -20.97 15.53
C TYR A 73 -16.01 -19.52 15.12
N PHE A 74 -16.94 -18.81 15.76
CA PHE A 74 -17.20 -17.40 15.46
C PHE A 74 -15.98 -16.52 15.75
N ALA A 75 -15.28 -16.76 16.86
CA ALA A 75 -14.05 -16.04 17.18
C ALA A 75 -12.96 -16.27 16.11
N SER A 76 -12.77 -17.53 15.65
CA SER A 76 -11.78 -17.85 14.62
C SER A 76 -12.09 -17.16 13.27
N VAL A 77 -13.36 -17.15 12.86
CA VAL A 77 -13.81 -16.48 11.64
C VAL A 77 -13.63 -14.96 11.76
N GLY A 78 -13.94 -14.39 12.93
CA GLY A 78 -13.75 -12.96 13.20
C GLY A 78 -12.29 -12.53 13.06
N VAL A 79 -11.35 -13.29 13.63
CA VAL A 79 -9.91 -13.00 13.52
C VAL A 79 -9.42 -13.10 12.08
N VAL A 80 -9.86 -14.11 11.33
CA VAL A 80 -9.49 -14.26 9.91
C VAL A 80 -10.03 -13.10 9.07
N PHE A 81 -11.28 -12.70 9.29
CA PHE A 81 -11.90 -11.59 8.55
C PHE A 81 -11.20 -10.26 8.82
N LEU A 82 -10.85 -9.99 10.09
CA LEU A 82 -10.09 -8.80 10.47
C LEU A 82 -8.67 -8.81 9.85
N GLY A 83 -8.00 -9.96 9.86
CA GLY A 83 -6.69 -10.12 9.21
C GLY A 83 -6.76 -9.84 7.70
N LEU A 84 -7.78 -10.35 7.02
CA LEU A 84 -8.01 -10.10 5.58
C LEU A 84 -8.34 -8.63 5.29
N ALA A 85 -9.19 -8.01 6.10
CA ALA A 85 -9.54 -6.60 5.94
C ALA A 85 -8.30 -5.69 6.10
N TYR A 86 -7.44 -5.98 7.09
CA TYR A 86 -6.20 -5.25 7.29
C TYR A 86 -5.18 -5.49 6.16
N ALA A 87 -5.08 -6.71 5.65
CA ALA A 87 -4.16 -7.05 4.56
C ALA A 87 -4.60 -6.54 3.17
N ALA A 88 -5.89 -6.25 2.97
CA ALA A 88 -6.42 -5.82 1.68
C ALA A 88 -5.83 -4.47 1.21
N VAL A 89 -5.64 -3.52 2.13
CA VAL A 89 -5.10 -2.18 1.80
C VAL A 89 -3.67 -2.23 1.25
N PRO A 90 -2.67 -2.84 1.93
CA PRO A 90 -1.32 -2.93 1.40
C PRO A 90 -1.25 -3.80 0.14
N LEU A 91 -2.06 -4.86 0.03
CA LEU A 91 -2.12 -5.70 -1.17
C LEU A 91 -2.64 -4.89 -2.37
N TYR A 92 -3.68 -4.06 -2.18
CA TYR A 92 -4.19 -3.16 -3.21
C TYR A 92 -3.12 -2.16 -3.64
N ARG A 93 -2.41 -1.53 -2.69
CA ARG A 93 -1.32 -0.59 -3.01
C ARG A 93 -0.19 -1.25 -3.81
N LEU A 94 0.18 -2.47 -3.46
CA LEU A 94 1.21 -3.24 -4.19
C LEU A 94 0.77 -3.57 -5.61
N LEU A 95 -0.50 -3.96 -5.80
CA LEU A 95 -1.07 -4.22 -7.11
C LEU A 95 -1.14 -2.94 -7.94
N CYS A 96 -1.66 -1.84 -7.41
CA CYS A 96 -1.71 -0.55 -8.10
C CYS A 96 -0.33 -0.03 -8.49
N ALA A 97 0.66 -0.17 -7.61
CA ALA A 97 2.03 0.23 -7.92
C ALA A 97 2.67 -0.62 -9.03
N ARG A 98 2.25 -1.88 -9.22
CA ARG A 98 2.76 -2.78 -10.27
C ARG A 98 2.01 -2.66 -11.59
N THR A 99 0.70 -2.48 -11.55
CA THR A 99 -0.16 -2.50 -12.75
C THR A 99 -0.50 -1.12 -13.27
N GLY A 100 -0.30 -0.05 -12.48
CA GLY A 100 -0.66 1.33 -12.87
C GLY A 100 -2.17 1.57 -12.98
N PHE A 101 -3.00 0.70 -12.39
CA PHE A 101 -4.46 0.81 -12.44
C PHE A 101 -4.93 2.09 -11.74
N GLY A 102 -5.74 2.91 -12.42
CA GLY A 102 -6.26 4.19 -11.90
C GLY A 102 -5.35 5.41 -12.11
N GLY A 103 -4.32 5.32 -12.98
CA GLY A 103 -3.48 6.47 -13.33
C GLY A 103 -2.43 6.85 -12.30
N THR A 104 -2.18 5.99 -11.30
CA THR A 104 -1.07 6.17 -10.36
C THR A 104 0.23 5.65 -10.99
N PRO A 105 1.34 6.44 -10.98
CA PRO A 105 2.58 6.04 -11.63
C PRO A 105 3.23 4.86 -10.89
N ILE A 106 3.82 3.93 -11.65
CA ILE A 106 4.58 2.77 -11.14
C ILE A 106 5.80 3.29 -10.37
N THR A 107 5.73 3.26 -9.05
CA THR A 107 6.79 3.74 -8.14
C THR A 107 7.86 2.67 -7.90
N ASP A 108 8.46 2.13 -8.97
CA ASP A 108 9.62 1.24 -8.80
C ASP A 108 10.91 2.07 -8.73
N ARG A 109 11.55 2.10 -7.55
CA ARG A 109 12.81 2.84 -7.29
C ARG A 109 13.96 2.43 -8.22
N ARG A 110 13.87 1.28 -8.90
CA ARG A 110 14.86 0.82 -9.89
C ARG A 110 14.82 1.58 -11.21
N LYS A 111 13.74 2.30 -11.51
CA LYS A 111 13.63 3.16 -12.71
C LYS A 111 14.55 4.39 -12.67
N PHE A 112 15.03 4.81 -11.50
CA PHE A 112 15.97 5.93 -11.35
C PHE A 112 17.45 5.48 -11.40
N THR A 113 17.80 4.61 -12.34
CA THR A 113 19.20 4.20 -12.56
C THR A 113 19.83 5.07 -13.65
N SER A 114 21.10 5.47 -13.46
CA SER A 114 21.84 6.37 -14.38
C SER A 114 21.87 5.87 -15.84
N ASP A 115 21.70 4.57 -16.06
CA ASP A 115 21.67 3.94 -17.39
C ASP A 115 20.45 4.37 -18.23
N LYS A 116 19.36 4.84 -17.60
CA LYS A 116 18.14 5.29 -18.28
C LYS A 116 18.12 6.79 -18.64
N MET A 117 19.15 7.52 -18.25
CA MET A 117 19.32 8.95 -18.54
C MET A 117 20.19 9.20 -19.77
N VAL A 118 20.49 8.14 -20.53
CA VAL A 118 21.15 8.24 -21.83
C VAL A 118 20.06 8.25 -22.89
N PRO A 119 20.01 9.26 -23.78
CA PRO A 119 19.04 9.29 -24.85
C PRO A 119 19.25 8.07 -25.75
N VAL A 120 18.16 7.34 -26.00
CA VAL A 120 18.18 6.32 -27.07
C VAL A 120 17.98 7.08 -28.37
N ASP A 121 18.93 6.97 -29.28
CA ASP A 121 18.84 7.53 -30.63
C ASP A 121 17.66 6.89 -31.37
N MET A 122 16.50 7.52 -31.20
CA MET A 122 15.25 7.25 -31.89
C MET A 122 15.04 8.37 -32.89
N ASP A 123 14.71 8.03 -34.13
CA ASP A 123 14.40 9.00 -35.19
C ASP A 123 13.10 9.80 -34.92
N LYS A 124 12.36 9.43 -33.86
CA LYS A 124 11.04 9.98 -33.54
C LYS A 124 11.08 10.79 -32.25
N ARG A 125 10.93 12.11 -32.38
CA ARG A 125 10.76 13.03 -31.25
C ARG A 125 9.30 13.01 -30.78
N ILE A 126 9.11 12.94 -29.46
CA ILE A 126 7.78 12.96 -28.85
C ILE A 126 7.43 14.41 -28.55
N ARG A 127 6.22 14.82 -28.93
CA ARG A 127 5.67 16.14 -28.61
C ARG A 127 5.03 16.10 -27.23
N VAL A 128 5.53 16.92 -26.32
CA VAL A 128 4.94 17.13 -25.00
C VAL A 128 4.21 18.47 -25.01
N SER A 129 2.89 18.43 -24.93
CA SER A 129 2.00 19.60 -24.85
C SER A 129 1.70 19.92 -23.39
N PHE A 130 1.83 21.20 -23.03
CA PHE A 130 1.60 21.69 -21.69
C PHE A 130 0.26 22.43 -21.62
N THR A 131 -0.60 21.98 -20.71
CA THR A 131 -1.89 22.63 -20.44
C THR A 131 -2.02 22.95 -18.96
N SER A 132 -2.77 23.99 -18.66
CA SER A 132 -3.01 24.46 -17.30
C SER A 132 -4.46 24.82 -17.08
N GLU A 133 -4.95 24.52 -15.89
CA GLU A 133 -6.28 24.89 -15.41
C GLU A 133 -6.19 25.37 -13.95
N VAL A 134 -7.08 26.28 -13.59
CA VAL A 134 -7.23 26.80 -12.22
C VAL A 134 -8.67 26.65 -11.79
N SER A 135 -8.90 26.21 -10.57
CA SER A 135 -10.25 26.20 -9.99
C SER A 135 -10.80 27.63 -9.90
N GLN A 136 -12.10 27.81 -10.17
CA GLN A 136 -12.78 29.12 -10.10
C GLN A 136 -12.73 29.76 -8.70
N ILE A 137 -12.53 28.96 -7.65
CA ILE A 137 -12.42 29.41 -6.26
C ILE A 137 -11.03 30.02 -5.97
N LEU A 138 -10.06 29.78 -6.85
CA LEU A 138 -8.68 30.25 -6.73
C LEU A 138 -8.46 31.39 -7.75
N PRO A 139 -8.39 32.66 -7.31
CA PRO A 139 -8.18 33.82 -8.19
C PRO A 139 -6.72 33.94 -8.64
N TRP A 140 -6.19 32.88 -9.25
CA TRP A 140 -4.84 32.81 -9.80
C TRP A 140 -4.90 32.74 -11.32
N LYS A 141 -3.90 33.32 -11.97
CA LYS A 141 -3.61 33.08 -13.38
C LYS A 141 -2.43 32.13 -13.46
N PHE A 142 -2.67 30.95 -13.99
CA PHE A 142 -1.64 29.93 -14.16
C PHE A 142 -1.55 29.52 -15.63
N VAL A 143 -0.42 29.82 -16.26
CA VAL A 143 -0.21 29.62 -17.70
C VAL A 143 1.15 29.00 -17.99
N PRO A 144 1.25 28.05 -18.92
CA PRO A 144 2.55 27.57 -19.40
C PRO A 144 3.26 28.68 -20.19
N GLN A 145 4.58 28.82 -20.01
CA GLN A 145 5.40 29.70 -20.85
C GLN A 145 5.63 29.07 -22.23
N GLN A 146 5.84 27.75 -22.28
CA GLN A 146 5.93 26.98 -23.53
C GLN A 146 4.71 26.07 -23.69
N ARG A 147 4.04 26.12 -24.84
CA ARG A 147 2.88 25.25 -25.11
C ARG A 147 3.27 23.83 -25.50
N GLU A 148 4.39 23.67 -26.18
CA GLU A 148 4.87 22.37 -26.63
C GLU A 148 6.40 22.34 -26.63
N VAL A 149 6.96 21.16 -26.36
CA VAL A 149 8.40 20.86 -26.47
C VAL A 149 8.56 19.48 -27.11
N TYR A 150 9.56 19.34 -27.97
CA TYR A 150 9.91 18.07 -28.61
C TYR A 150 11.14 17.48 -27.91
N VAL A 151 10.99 16.25 -27.40
CA VAL A 151 12.05 15.57 -26.63
C VAL A 151 12.25 14.15 -27.14
N LEU A 152 13.47 13.63 -27.00
CA LEU A 152 13.75 12.22 -27.22
C LEU A 152 13.53 11.40 -25.93
N PRO A 153 13.16 10.11 -26.03
CA PRO A 153 13.18 9.21 -24.89
C PRO A 153 14.60 9.13 -24.27
N GLY A 154 14.70 9.34 -22.96
CA GLY A 154 15.95 9.46 -22.20
C GLY A 154 16.52 10.88 -22.13
N GLU A 155 16.02 11.83 -22.93
CA GLU A 155 16.40 13.23 -22.86
C GLU A 155 15.66 13.93 -21.71
N THR A 156 16.41 14.68 -20.90
CA THR A 156 15.83 15.50 -19.85
C THR A 156 15.45 16.88 -20.40
N ALA A 157 14.24 17.34 -20.08
CA ALA A 157 13.75 18.65 -20.50
C ALA A 157 13.21 19.47 -19.32
N LEU A 158 13.24 20.78 -19.51
CA LEU A 158 12.79 21.77 -18.55
C LEU A 158 11.70 22.63 -19.21
N ALA A 159 10.54 22.72 -18.58
CA ALA A 159 9.46 23.63 -18.97
C ALA A 159 9.14 24.58 -17.83
N PHE A 160 8.69 25.79 -18.15
CA PHE A 160 8.32 26.79 -17.15
C PHE A 160 6.82 27.06 -17.18
N TYR A 161 6.24 27.16 -16.00
CA TYR A 161 4.90 27.71 -15.82
C TYR A 161 4.96 29.01 -15.03
N LYS A 162 4.05 29.91 -15.33
CA LYS A 162 3.92 31.20 -14.64
C LYS A 162 2.64 31.21 -13.83
N ALA A 163 2.75 31.44 -12.53
CA ALA A 163 1.62 31.64 -11.63
C ALA A 163 1.60 33.08 -11.13
N LYS A 164 0.41 33.68 -11.14
CA LYS A 164 0.17 35.02 -10.62
C LYS A 164 -1.05 35.04 -9.73
N ASN A 165 -0.89 35.51 -8.49
CA ASN A 165 -2.03 35.77 -7.62
C ASN A 165 -2.67 37.10 -8.01
N THR A 166 -3.95 37.07 -8.42
CA THR A 166 -4.70 38.28 -8.79
C THR A 166 -5.55 38.84 -7.65
N SER A 167 -5.46 38.24 -6.46
CA SER A 167 -6.15 38.69 -5.25
C SER A 167 -5.28 39.60 -4.39
N ASP A 168 -5.95 40.38 -3.53
CA ASP A 168 -5.34 41.23 -2.51
C ASP A 168 -4.98 40.48 -1.22
N LYS A 169 -5.16 39.15 -1.20
CA LYS A 169 -4.85 38.29 -0.06
C LYS A 169 -3.83 37.23 -0.45
N ASP A 170 -3.01 36.83 0.52
CA ASP A 170 -2.17 35.65 0.42
C ASP A 170 -3.05 34.41 0.27
N ILE A 171 -2.74 33.56 -0.71
CA ILE A 171 -3.46 32.31 -0.93
C ILE A 171 -2.46 31.17 -0.99
N ILE A 172 -2.87 30.01 -0.46
CA ILE A 172 -2.14 28.78 -0.56
C ILE A 172 -2.85 27.89 -1.59
N GLY A 173 -2.09 27.43 -2.57
CA GLY A 173 -2.55 26.56 -3.64
C GLY A 173 -1.82 25.22 -3.62
N MET A 174 -2.49 24.17 -4.07
CA MET A 174 -1.91 22.87 -4.33
C MET A 174 -2.26 22.45 -5.77
N ALA A 175 -1.28 21.95 -6.51
CA ALA A 175 -1.46 21.54 -7.89
C ALA A 175 -1.52 20.03 -8.04
N THR A 176 -2.45 19.50 -8.81
CA THR A 176 -2.40 18.10 -9.26
C THR A 176 -2.05 18.04 -10.75
N TYR A 177 -1.56 16.88 -11.19
CA TYR A 177 -1.23 16.67 -12.60
C TYR A 177 -1.79 15.37 -13.12
N SER A 178 -2.06 15.35 -14.42
CA SER A 178 -2.44 14.16 -15.17
C SER A 178 -1.73 14.13 -16.51
N ILE A 179 -1.53 12.92 -17.04
CA ILE A 179 -0.83 12.68 -18.29
C ILE A 179 -1.76 11.89 -19.21
N THR A 180 -1.90 12.37 -20.44
CA THR A 180 -2.72 11.73 -21.48
C THR A 180 -1.86 11.42 -22.70
N PRO A 181 -1.92 10.21 -23.28
CA PRO A 181 -2.75 9.06 -22.89
C PRO A 181 -2.21 8.32 -21.64
N GLY A 182 -3.12 7.72 -20.85
CA GLY A 182 -2.76 7.11 -19.57
C GLY A 182 -1.75 5.96 -19.65
N GLY A 183 -1.66 5.25 -20.78
CA GLY A 183 -0.65 4.21 -21.00
C GLY A 183 0.79 4.75 -21.04
N ALA A 184 0.98 6.01 -21.40
CA ALA A 184 2.29 6.65 -21.42
C ALA A 184 2.70 7.24 -20.05
N ALA A 185 1.74 7.40 -19.12
CA ALA A 185 1.99 7.99 -17.81
C ALA A 185 3.03 7.20 -16.99
N GLN A 186 3.16 5.90 -17.23
CA GLN A 186 4.14 5.03 -16.53
C GLN A 186 5.60 5.24 -16.99
N TYR A 187 5.80 5.86 -18.15
CA TYR A 187 7.12 6.17 -18.71
C TYR A 187 7.53 7.61 -18.47
N PHE A 188 6.58 8.47 -18.13
CA PHE A 188 6.84 9.86 -17.83
C PHE A 188 7.29 10.01 -16.38
N ASN A 189 8.56 10.36 -16.19
CA ASN A 189 9.14 10.53 -14.87
C ASN A 189 9.34 12.02 -14.60
N LYS A 190 8.52 12.57 -13.70
CA LYS A 190 8.68 13.93 -13.21
C LYS A 190 9.65 13.95 -12.03
N ILE A 191 10.79 14.61 -12.19
CA ILE A 191 11.86 14.62 -11.18
C ILE A 191 11.61 15.67 -10.09
N GLN A 192 11.01 16.82 -10.41
CA GLN A 192 10.73 17.90 -9.44
C GLN A 192 9.29 18.41 -9.59
N CYS A 193 8.47 18.28 -8.54
CA CYS A 193 7.04 18.61 -8.53
C CYS A 193 6.70 19.62 -7.43
N PHE A 194 6.26 20.82 -7.81
CA PHE A 194 5.47 21.73 -6.94
C PHE A 194 4.09 21.16 -6.57
N CYS A 195 3.76 19.98 -7.08
CA CYS A 195 2.42 19.40 -7.06
C CYS A 195 2.06 18.80 -5.70
N PHE A 196 3.05 18.52 -4.86
CA PHE A 196 2.82 17.95 -3.54
C PHE A 196 3.19 18.90 -2.41
N GLU A 197 3.62 20.11 -2.76
CA GLU A 197 3.99 21.14 -1.79
C GLU A 197 3.04 22.31 -1.92
N GLU A 198 2.52 22.74 -0.78
CA GLU A 198 1.70 23.92 -0.67
C GLU A 198 2.48 25.15 -1.13
N GLN A 199 2.04 25.74 -2.24
CA GLN A 199 2.64 26.97 -2.75
C GLN A 199 1.86 28.14 -2.16
N LYS A 200 2.55 28.97 -1.36
CA LYS A 200 2.00 30.24 -0.89
C LYS A 200 2.42 31.34 -1.86
N LEU A 201 1.45 32.04 -2.44
CA LEU A 201 1.69 33.25 -3.23
C LEU A 201 1.11 34.45 -2.48
N LEU A 202 1.92 35.48 -2.30
CA LEU A 202 1.50 36.75 -1.73
C LEU A 202 0.51 37.46 -2.67
N ALA A 203 -0.21 38.44 -2.14
CA ALA A 203 -1.08 39.30 -2.94
C ALA A 203 -0.32 39.95 -4.11
N GLY A 204 -0.82 39.76 -5.34
CA GLY A 204 -0.20 40.32 -6.55
C GLY A 204 1.13 39.69 -7.01
N GLU A 205 1.65 38.70 -6.28
CA GLU A 205 2.94 38.07 -6.59
C GLU A 205 2.87 37.21 -7.86
N GLU A 206 3.97 37.23 -8.62
CA GLU A 206 4.15 36.44 -9.83
C GLU A 206 5.43 35.62 -9.70
N VAL A 207 5.33 34.30 -9.85
CA VAL A 207 6.45 33.36 -9.69
C VAL A 207 6.50 32.42 -10.89
N ASP A 208 7.72 32.16 -11.36
CA ASP A 208 8.00 31.15 -12.37
C ASP A 208 8.33 29.80 -11.71
N MET A 209 7.56 28.78 -12.07
CA MET A 209 7.63 27.43 -11.53
C MET A 209 8.25 26.48 -12.58
N PRO A 210 9.53 26.10 -12.45
CA PRO A 210 10.20 25.14 -13.32
C PRO A 210 9.72 23.69 -13.11
N VAL A 211 9.42 23.00 -14.21
CA VAL A 211 9.09 21.58 -14.23
C VAL A 211 10.19 20.83 -14.96
N PHE A 212 10.90 19.98 -14.22
CA PHE A 212 11.93 19.10 -14.77
C PHE A 212 11.40 17.68 -14.93
N PHE A 213 11.50 17.14 -16.15
CA PHE A 213 10.97 15.83 -16.50
C PHE A 213 11.83 15.15 -17.57
N PHE A 214 11.67 13.83 -17.68
CA PHE A 214 12.20 13.03 -18.79
C PHE A 214 11.24 11.88 -19.10
N ILE A 215 11.36 11.34 -20.31
CA ILE A 215 10.61 10.15 -20.74
C ILE A 215 11.56 8.96 -20.64
N ASP A 216 11.15 7.87 -19.99
CA ASP A 216 11.94 6.65 -19.88
C ASP A 216 12.19 6.04 -21.28
N PRO A 217 13.44 5.66 -21.63
CA PRO A 217 13.75 5.02 -22.90
C PRO A 217 12.97 3.72 -23.17
N ASP A 218 12.45 3.05 -22.15
CA ASP A 218 11.58 1.86 -22.32
C ASP A 218 10.31 2.18 -23.13
N PHE A 219 9.90 3.45 -23.20
CA PHE A 219 8.80 3.91 -24.05
C PHE A 219 9.00 3.51 -25.52
N ALA A 220 10.25 3.54 -26.00
CA ALA A 220 10.60 3.16 -27.37
C ALA A 220 10.44 1.66 -27.64
N THR A 221 10.60 0.83 -26.61
CA THR A 221 10.61 -0.63 -26.75
C THR A 221 9.20 -1.22 -26.66
N ASP A 222 8.26 -0.55 -26.00
CA ASP A 222 6.89 -1.03 -25.81
C ASP A 222 6.06 -0.97 -27.12
N PRO A 223 5.52 -2.11 -27.61
CA PRO A 223 4.60 -2.14 -28.74
C PRO A 223 3.37 -1.25 -28.59
N GLN A 224 2.84 -1.04 -27.38
CA GLN A 224 1.65 -0.21 -27.13
C GLN A 224 1.92 1.28 -27.35
N MET A 225 3.18 1.72 -27.24
CA MET A 225 3.58 3.12 -27.34
C MET A 225 4.04 3.54 -28.74
N ARG A 226 4.12 2.61 -29.71
CA ARG A 226 4.60 2.87 -31.08
C ARG A 226 3.86 3.99 -31.83
N ASN A 227 2.58 4.18 -31.51
CA ASN A 227 1.70 5.17 -32.14
C ASN A 227 1.42 6.39 -31.24
N VAL A 228 2.08 6.49 -30.09
CA VAL A 228 1.89 7.60 -29.15
C VAL A 228 3.02 8.61 -29.36
N ASP A 229 2.69 9.70 -30.06
CA ASP A 229 3.64 10.78 -30.36
C ASP A 229 3.34 12.06 -29.59
N ASP A 230 2.14 12.12 -29.01
CA ASP A 230 1.60 13.27 -28.33
C ASP A 230 1.33 12.93 -26.88
N LEU A 231 2.05 13.61 -25.99
CA LEU A 231 1.84 13.56 -24.56
C LEU A 231 1.29 14.90 -24.12
N VAL A 232 0.17 14.88 -23.39
CA VAL A 232 -0.36 16.10 -22.77
C VAL A 232 -0.10 16.03 -21.28
N LEU A 233 0.70 16.97 -20.78
CA LEU A 233 0.88 17.22 -19.36
C LEU A 233 -0.13 18.29 -18.93
N HIS A 234 -1.14 17.87 -18.18
CA HIS A 234 -2.18 18.75 -17.67
C HIS A 234 -1.95 19.04 -16.19
N TYR A 235 -1.93 20.32 -15.83
CA TYR A 235 -1.87 20.79 -14.45
C TYR A 235 -3.16 21.47 -14.04
N THR A 236 -3.66 21.14 -12.86
CA THR A 236 -4.83 21.81 -12.27
C THR A 236 -4.50 22.32 -10.87
N PHE A 237 -4.71 23.61 -10.63
CA PHE A 237 -4.53 24.20 -9.29
C PHE A 237 -5.84 24.27 -8.50
N PHE A 238 -5.74 23.86 -7.24
CA PHE A 238 -6.80 23.92 -6.24
C PHE A 238 -6.38 24.80 -5.07
N ARG A 239 -7.36 25.44 -4.44
CA ARG A 239 -7.13 26.19 -3.20
C ARG A 239 -6.93 25.19 -2.05
N ALA A 240 -5.78 25.24 -1.38
CA ALA A 240 -5.55 24.51 -0.16
C ALA A 240 -6.22 25.29 0.99
N GLN A 241 -7.43 24.88 1.37
CA GLN A 241 -8.13 25.47 2.50
C GLN A 241 -7.59 24.83 3.78
N TYR A 242 -6.77 25.56 4.54
CA TYR A 242 -6.87 25.41 5.98
C TYR A 242 -8.12 26.16 6.40
N ALA A 243 -9.00 25.52 7.17
CA ALA A 243 -10.15 26.16 7.77
C ALA A 243 -9.66 27.26 8.74
N SER A 244 -9.28 28.41 8.22
CA SER A 244 -8.99 29.63 8.97
C SER A 244 -10.25 30.47 9.03
N GLU A 245 -11.31 29.88 9.58
CA GLU A 245 -12.45 30.61 10.14
C GLU A 245 -12.69 30.03 11.55
N ALA A 246 -11.64 30.08 12.38
CA ALA A 246 -11.72 29.99 13.83
C ALA A 246 -10.58 30.87 14.38
N ALA A 247 -10.95 31.86 15.17
CA ALA A 247 -10.08 32.87 15.75
C ALA A 247 -9.16 32.30 16.87
N PRO A 248 -8.50 33.18 17.64
CA PRO A 248 -7.06 33.36 17.75
C PRO A 248 -6.38 32.42 18.76
N ASP A 249 -5.04 32.43 18.70
CA ASP A 249 -4.08 32.01 19.74
C ASP A 249 -4.15 30.57 20.28
N GLY A 250 -3.09 29.82 19.98
CA GLY A 250 -2.57 28.79 20.86
C GLY A 250 -3.05 27.37 20.59
N ALA A 251 -2.08 26.56 20.12
CA ALA A 251 -2.05 25.11 20.21
C ALA A 251 -3.18 24.33 19.50
N LEU A 252 -2.85 23.77 18.34
CA LEU A 252 -2.88 22.33 18.15
C LEU A 252 -2.12 22.00 16.85
N GLY A 253 -0.97 21.34 16.98
CA GLY A 253 -0.36 20.66 15.85
C GLY A 253 -1.27 19.53 15.34
N PRO A 254 -1.07 19.05 14.10
CA PRO A 254 -1.86 17.94 13.58
C PRO A 254 -1.73 16.75 14.52
N ALA A 255 -2.87 16.17 14.90
CA ALA A 255 -2.93 14.88 15.56
C ALA A 255 -2.31 13.83 14.61
N VAL A 256 -1.00 13.63 14.74
CA VAL A 256 -0.31 12.43 14.30
C VAL A 256 -0.96 11.28 15.06
N VAL A 257 -1.71 10.46 14.35
CA VAL A 257 -2.05 9.13 14.83
C VAL A 257 -0.74 8.35 14.93
N ASP A 258 -0.21 8.28 16.16
CA ASP A 258 0.96 7.50 16.51
C ASP A 258 0.80 6.06 16.01
N ALA A 259 1.68 5.65 15.10
CA ALA A 259 1.85 4.27 14.68
C ALA A 259 2.45 3.36 15.79
N ALA A 260 2.65 3.90 17.00
CA ALA A 260 3.31 3.22 18.12
C ALA A 260 2.39 2.32 18.97
N ALA A 261 1.07 2.31 18.76
CA ALA A 261 0.15 1.55 19.61
C ALA A 261 -0.03 0.06 19.24
N VAL A 262 0.59 -0.43 18.17
CA VAL A 262 0.45 -1.85 17.73
C VAL A 262 1.55 -2.76 18.27
N GLU A 263 2.61 -2.22 18.88
CA GLU A 263 3.78 -3.00 19.32
C GLU A 263 3.77 -3.38 20.81
N ALA A 264 2.57 -3.56 21.39
CA ALA A 264 2.40 -3.99 22.79
C ALA A 264 1.62 -5.31 22.97
N ALA A 265 1.41 -6.07 21.90
CA ALA A 265 0.76 -7.39 21.97
C ALA A 265 1.49 -8.45 21.13
N ALA A 266 2.83 -8.49 21.26
CA ALA A 266 3.66 -9.62 20.86
C ALA A 266 4.38 -10.18 22.09
#